data_AF-A0A523SSD7-F1
#
_entry.id   AF-A0A523SSD7-F1
#
_cell.length_a   1.000
_cell.length_b   1.000
_cell.length_c   1.000
_cell.angle_alpha   90.00
_cell.angle_beta   90.00
_cell.angle_gamma   90.00
#
_symmetry.space_group_name_H-M   'P 1'
#
loop_
_entity.id
_entity.type
_entity.pdbx_description
1 polymer ?
#
loop_
_entity_poly.entity_id
_entity_poly.type
_entity_poly.pdbx_seq_one_letter_code
_entity_poly.pdbx_strand_id
1 'polypeptide(L)' 'MHKAVCADCGQECEVPFKPDPSRPVYCRECWAKKRESKRY' A
#
# COMPACT_ATOMS: atom_id res chain seq x y z
N MET A 1 -10.94 10.33 3.50
CA MET A 1 -9.71 9.53 3.66
C MET A 1 -10.13 8.22 4.32
N HIS A 2 -9.80 7.08 3.72
CA HIS A 2 -10.13 5.76 4.26
C HIS A 2 -8.89 5.18 4.94
N LYS A 3 -9.06 4.70 6.18
CA LYS A 3 -8.01 3.96 6.87
C LYS A 3 -7.84 2.61 6.22
N ALA A 4 -6.61 2.30 5.82
CA ALA A 4 -6.21 1.03 5.24
C ALA A 4 -4.95 0.53 5.93
N VAL A 5 -4.74 -0.78 5.93
CA VAL A 5 -3.53 -1.39 6.49
C VAL A 5 -2.64 -1.84 5.35
N CYS A 6 -1.36 -1.49 5.42
CA CYS A 6 -0.39 -1.92 4.43
C CYS A 6 -0.23 -3.45 4.49
N ALA A 7 -0.49 -4.13 3.39
CA ALA A 7 -0.40 -5.59 3.31
C ALA A 7 1.05 -6.13 3.41
N ASP A 8 2.04 -5.24 3.32
CA ASP A 8 3.47 -5.59 3.32
C ASP A 8 4.13 -5.37 4.69
N CYS A 9 3.92 -4.22 5.32
CA CYS A 9 4.50 -3.86 6.62
C CYS A 9 3.49 -3.83 7.79
N GLY A 10 2.18 -3.94 7.53
CA GLY A 10 1.14 -3.92 8.57
C GLY A 10 0.82 -2.53 9.16
N GLN A 11 1.39 -1.45 8.63
CA GLN A 11 1.12 -0.09 9.13
C GLN A 11 -0.23 0.45 8.65
N GLU A 12 -0.90 1.22 9.52
CA GLU A 12 -2.10 1.97 9.18
C GLU A 12 -1.75 3.20 8.32
N CYS A 13 -2.43 3.36 7.19
CA CYS A 13 -2.27 4.50 6.30
C CYS A 13 -3.61 5.03 5.80
N GLU A 14 -3.64 6.30 5.45
CA GLU A 14 -4.83 6.95 4.91
C GLU A 14 -4.77 7.01 3.40
N VAL A 15 -5.73 6.37 2.75
CA VAL A 15 -5.83 6.30 1.29
C VAL A 15 -7.09 7.02 0.79
N PRO A 16 -7.02 7.65 -0.40
CA PRO A 16 -8.17 8.32 -1.00
C PRO A 16 -9.18 7.36 -1.64
N PHE A 17 -8.88 6.07 -1.71
CA PHE A 17 -9.71 5.02 -2.31
C PHE A 17 -10.26 4.07 -1.23
N LYS A 18 -11.38 3.41 -1.50
CA LYS A 18 -11.90 2.36 -0.60
C LYS A 18 -10.91 1.19 -0.57
N PRO A 19 -10.37 0.80 0.59
CA PRO A 19 -9.58 -0.43 0.70
C PRO A 19 -10.49 -1.61 0.37
N ASP A 20 -10.12 -2.34 -0.67
CA ASP A 20 -10.84 -3.51 -1.13
C ASP A 20 -10.09 -4.76 -0.64
N PRO A 21 -10.75 -5.75 -0.01
CA PRO A 21 -10.08 -6.97 0.44
C PRO A 21 -9.43 -7.74 -0.71
N SER A 22 -9.88 -7.53 -1.95
CA SER A 22 -9.32 -8.15 -3.15
C SER A 22 -8.01 -7.49 -3.62
N ARG A 23 -7.75 -6.23 -3.23
CA ARG A 23 -6.56 -5.47 -3.67
C ARG A 23 -5.72 -5.03 -2.47
N PRO A 24 -4.47 -5.54 -2.34
CA PRO A 24 -3.62 -5.16 -1.22
C PRO A 24 -3.28 -3.67 -1.27
N VAL A 25 -3.49 -3.00 -0.15
CA VAL A 25 -3.09 -1.60 0.03
C VAL A 25 -1.63 -1.56 0.46
N TYR A 26 -0.88 -0.60 -0.07
CA TYR A 26 0.52 -0.41 0.28
C TYR A 26 0.74 1.02 0.79
N CYS A 27 1.53 1.17 1.84
CA CYS A 27 2.02 2.47 2.25
C CYS A 27 2.98 3.04 1.20
N ARG A 28 3.28 4.34 1.29
CA ARG A 28 4.16 5.03 0.34
C ARG A 28 5.53 4.36 0.22
N GLU A 29 6.06 3.86 1.34
CA GLU A 29 7.37 3.21 1.40
C GLU A 29 7.38 1.85 0.71
N CYS A 30 6.43 0.96 1.06
CA CYS A 30 6.32 -0.36 0.42
C CYS A 30 6.00 -0.22 -1.08
N TRP A 31 5.17 0.76 -1.45
CA TRP A 31 4.88 1.07 -2.85
C TRP A 31 6.12 1.58 -3.61
N ALA A 32 6.96 2.40 -2.98
CA ALA A 32 8.22 2.86 -3.55
C ALA A 32 9.21 1.71 -3.75
N LYS A 33 9.43 0.89 -2.71
CA LYS A 33 10.29 -0.31 -2.78
C LYS A 33 9.86 -1.27 -3.89
N LYS A 34 8.55 -1.52 -4.01
CA LYS A 34 7.99 -2.43 -5.03
C LYS A 34 8.12 -1.90 -6.45
N ARG A 35 8.09 -0.57 -6.65
CA ARG A 35 8.35 0.05 -7.96
C ARG A 35 9.82 0.05 -8.33
N GLU A 36 10.72 0.18 -7.36
CA GLU A 36 12.16 0.17 -7.59
C GLU A 36 12.67 -1.21 -8.06
N SER A 37 12.11 -2.30 -7.52
CA SER A 37 12.44 -3.68 -7.90
C SER A 37 12.18 -4.04 -9.37
N LYS A 38 11.42 -3.25 -10.12
CA LYS A 38 11.10 -3.52 -11.54
C LYS A 38 12.06 -2.87 -12.55
N ARG A 39 13.14 -2.22 -12.10
CA ARG A 39 14.14 -1.57 -12.96
C ARG A 39 15.32 -2.48 -13.34
N TYR A 40 15.07 -3.74 -13.64
CA TYR A 40 16.08 -4.63 -14.24
C TYR A 40 15.74 -4.91 -15.70
#